data_AF-A0A2H1KRH4-F1
#
_entry.id   AF-A0A2H1KRH4-F1
#
_cell.length_a   1.000
_cell.length_b   1.000
_cell.length_c   1.000
_cell.angle_alpha   90.00
_cell.angle_beta   90.00
_cell.angle_gamma   90.00
#
_symmetry.space_group_name_H-M   'P 1'
#
loop_
_entity.id
_entity.type
_entity.pdbx_description
1 polymer ?
#
loop_
_entity_poly.entity_id
_entity_poly.type
_entity_poly.pdbx_seq_one_letter_code
_entity_poly.pdbx_strand_id
1 'polypeptide(L)'
;MLNGDAKVAIAGLSEFRSVLESGDIKPLVTFAKEPLQAPYDAVPTAADAGYDVTLGNWRGVYGPAEMPQEAVDYWAKTLEEVSETKTWKDTLEKNQWAPEFLTGDEAKKYAEETAATVEEGVKETDLGNSK
;
A
#
# COMPACT_ATOMS: atom_id res chain seq x y z
N MET A 1 -10.82 11.34 15.32
CA MET A 1 -10.04 10.52 16.29
C MET A 1 -9.64 11.37 17.48
N LEU A 2 -8.74 12.34 17.31
CA LEU A 2 -8.18 13.13 18.42
C LEU A 2 -9.20 13.99 19.20
N ASN A 3 -10.24 14.48 18.53
CA ASN A 3 -11.32 15.25 19.17
C ASN A 3 -12.51 14.37 19.64
N GLY A 4 -12.40 13.04 19.54
CA GLY A 4 -13.40 12.09 20.03
C GLY A 4 -14.49 11.65 19.03
N ASP A 5 -14.60 12.32 17.88
CA ASP A 5 -15.67 12.11 16.87
C ASP A 5 -15.59 10.79 16.09
N ALA A 6 -14.43 10.12 16.10
CA ALA A 6 -14.23 8.83 15.47
C ALA A 6 -13.47 7.91 16.42
N LYS A 7 -13.92 6.66 16.55
CA LYS A 7 -13.34 5.66 17.46
C LYS A 7 -12.23 4.81 16.82
N VAL A 8 -12.29 4.64 15.50
CA VAL A 8 -11.33 3.89 14.69
C VAL A 8 -11.14 4.66 13.38
N ALA A 9 -9.93 4.60 12.83
CA ALA A 9 -9.62 5.12 11.51
C ALA A 9 -8.67 4.17 10.79
N ILE A 10 -8.77 4.13 9.47
CA ILE A 10 -7.89 3.36 8.59
C ILE A 10 -7.16 4.36 7.71
N ALA A 11 -5.83 4.35 7.74
CA ALA A 11 -4.98 5.16 6.87
C ALA A 11 -3.60 4.50 6.74
N GLY A 12 -2.76 5.02 5.84
CA GLY A 12 -1.38 4.60 5.75
C GLY A 12 -0.58 4.92 7.01
N LEU A 13 0.47 4.13 7.25
CA LEU A 13 1.37 4.33 8.40
C LEU A 13 2.05 5.71 8.35
N SER A 14 2.34 6.23 7.16
CA SER A 14 2.96 7.55 6.96
C SER A 14 2.12 8.68 7.56
N GLU A 15 0.80 8.58 7.45
CA GLU A 15 -0.16 9.59 7.88
C GLU A 15 -0.39 9.56 9.40
N PHE A 16 -0.20 8.39 10.03
CA PHE A 16 -0.38 8.21 11.47
C PHE A 16 0.90 8.18 12.29
N ARG A 17 2.08 8.20 11.66
CA ARG A 17 3.36 8.04 12.35
C ARG A 17 3.52 8.96 13.57
N SER A 18 3.29 10.26 13.39
CA SER A 18 3.48 11.24 14.47
C SER A 18 2.54 11.04 15.65
N VAL A 19 1.28 10.64 15.39
CA VAL A 19 0.26 10.42 16.43
C VAL A 19 0.37 9.03 17.09
N LEU A 20 0.99 8.06 16.41
CA LEU A 20 1.40 6.79 17.00
C LEU A 20 2.60 7.00 17.93
N GLU A 21 3.59 7.79 17.49
CA GLU A 21 4.78 8.12 18.28
C GLU A 21 4.47 8.98 19.51
N SER A 22 3.49 9.89 19.42
CA SER A 22 3.01 10.67 20.59
C SER A 22 2.19 9.83 21.58
N GLY A 23 1.70 8.66 21.15
CA GLY A 23 0.81 7.82 21.95
C GLY A 23 -0.65 8.28 21.97
N ASP A 24 -1.02 9.27 21.15
CA ASP A 24 -2.39 9.78 21.06
C ASP A 24 -3.36 8.74 20.46
N ILE A 25 -2.84 7.82 19.66
CA ILE A 25 -3.59 6.67 19.13
C ILE A 25 -2.83 5.37 19.35
N LYS A 26 -3.57 4.26 19.40
CA LYS A 26 -3.01 2.91 19.51
C LYS A 26 -3.22 2.16 18.18
N PRO A 27 -2.17 1.52 17.61
CA PRO A 27 -2.34 0.65 16.46
C PRO A 27 -3.12 -0.61 16.86
N LEU A 28 -4.05 -1.05 16.01
CA LEU A 28 -4.87 -2.24 16.26
C LEU A 28 -4.44 -3.42 15.39
N VAL A 29 -4.35 -3.20 14.07
CA VAL A 29 -3.92 -4.17 13.07
C VAL A 29 -3.20 -3.44 11.94
N THR A 30 -2.36 -4.16 11.20
CA THR A 30 -1.88 -3.76 9.88
C THR A 30 -2.55 -4.61 8.80
N PHE A 31 -2.85 -4.03 7.64
CA PHE A 31 -3.35 -4.76 6.47
C PHE A 31 -2.21 -5.25 5.55
N ALA A 32 -0.95 -5.09 5.98
CA ALA A 32 0.19 -5.67 5.30
C ALA A 32 0.10 -7.20 5.34
N LYS A 33 0.60 -7.84 4.27
CA LYS A 33 0.66 -9.31 4.16
C LYS A 33 1.60 -9.93 5.18
N GLU A 34 2.72 -9.26 5.43
CA GLU A 34 3.74 -9.67 6.38
C GLU A 34 3.81 -8.67 7.55
N PRO A 35 4.26 -9.09 8.74
CA PRO A 35 4.47 -8.19 9.87
C PRO A 35 5.37 -7.00 9.52
N LEU A 36 5.08 -5.85 10.11
CA LEU A 36 5.93 -4.66 10.00
C LEU A 36 7.26 -4.88 10.75
N GLN A 37 8.26 -4.07 10.46
CA GLN A 37 9.51 -4.08 11.22
C GLN A 37 9.38 -3.23 12.48
N ALA A 38 10.36 -3.36 13.38
CA ALA A 38 10.47 -2.49 14.54
C ALA A 38 10.45 -1.00 14.13
N PRO A 39 9.73 -0.14 14.88
CA PRO A 39 9.12 -0.40 16.18
C PRO A 39 7.66 -0.93 16.13
N TYR A 40 7.16 -1.33 14.96
CA TYR A 40 5.75 -1.70 14.76
C TYR A 40 5.51 -3.22 14.64
N ASP A 41 6.54 -4.03 14.88
CA ASP A 41 6.54 -5.49 14.78
C ASP A 41 5.58 -6.19 15.76
N ALA A 42 5.20 -5.50 16.85
CA ALA A 42 4.18 -5.99 17.78
C ALA A 42 2.73 -5.80 17.28
N VAL A 43 2.51 -5.07 16.19
CA VAL A 43 1.18 -4.86 15.62
C VAL A 43 0.80 -6.08 14.78
N PRO A 44 -0.28 -6.81 15.12
CA PRO A 44 -0.67 -8.00 14.36
C PRO A 44 -1.11 -7.62 12.94
N THR A 45 -0.89 -8.52 11.98
CA THR A 45 -1.57 -8.42 10.69
C THR A 45 -3.06 -8.71 10.86
N ALA A 46 -3.89 -8.27 9.91
CA ALA A 46 -5.30 -8.63 9.90
C ALA A 46 -5.48 -10.16 9.82
N ALA A 47 -4.61 -10.86 9.10
CA ALA A 47 -4.57 -12.32 9.01
C ALA A 47 -4.28 -12.97 10.38
N ASP A 48 -3.30 -12.47 11.14
CA ASP A 48 -3.02 -12.94 12.51
C ASP A 48 -4.22 -12.75 13.45
N ALA A 49 -5.02 -11.71 13.20
CA ALA A 49 -6.24 -11.41 13.93
C ALA A 49 -7.46 -12.24 13.44
N GLY A 50 -7.28 -13.16 12.48
CA GLY A 50 -8.31 -14.05 11.97
C GLY A 50 -9.16 -13.45 10.84
N TYR A 51 -8.73 -12.35 10.24
CA TYR A 51 -9.38 -11.73 9.09
C TYR A 51 -8.55 -11.99 7.82
N ASP A 52 -9.10 -12.72 6.86
CA ASP A 52 -8.46 -12.96 5.57
C ASP A 52 -8.59 -11.72 4.67
N VAL A 53 -7.86 -10.67 5.02
CA VAL A 53 -7.83 -9.41 4.28
C VAL A 53 -6.41 -8.86 4.28
N THR A 54 -5.92 -8.56 3.08
CA THR A 54 -4.69 -7.79 2.89
C THR A 54 -5.00 -6.62 1.97
N LEU A 55 -4.44 -5.46 2.28
CA LEU A 55 -4.62 -4.27 1.47
C LEU A 55 -3.32 -3.46 1.48
N GLY A 56 -2.53 -3.66 0.43
CA GLY A 56 -1.30 -2.91 0.19
C GLY A 56 -1.60 -1.57 -0.46
N ASN A 57 -1.07 -0.49 0.10
CA ASN A 57 -1.07 0.81 -0.55
C ASN A 57 0.10 0.88 -1.56
N TRP A 58 -0.18 0.57 -2.83
CA TRP A 58 0.80 0.50 -3.90
C TRP A 58 0.84 1.80 -4.74
N ARG A 59 1.89 1.97 -5.54
CA ARG A 59 2.06 3.11 -6.46
C ARG A 59 2.49 2.58 -7.82
N GLY A 60 1.97 3.21 -8.89
CA GLY A 60 2.32 2.87 -10.26
C GLY A 60 2.76 4.09 -11.06
N VAL A 61 3.58 3.85 -12.08
CA VAL A 61 3.94 4.84 -13.12
C VAL A 61 3.33 4.39 -14.43
N TYR A 62 2.55 5.25 -15.07
CA TYR A 62 1.84 4.94 -16.31
C TYR A 62 2.25 5.91 -17.42
N GLY A 63 2.44 5.35 -18.61
CA GLY A 63 2.65 6.11 -19.85
C GLY A 63 1.35 6.31 -20.63
N PRO A 64 1.37 7.14 -21.70
CA PRO A 64 0.26 7.23 -22.64
C PRO A 64 0.01 5.90 -23.35
N ALA A 65 -1.24 5.66 -23.78
CA ALA A 65 -1.64 4.39 -24.40
C ALA A 65 -0.82 4.01 -25.66
N GLU A 66 -0.34 5.00 -26.40
CA GLU A 66 0.46 4.81 -27.63
C GLU A 66 1.96 5.09 -27.40
N MET A 67 2.45 4.88 -26.18
CA MET A 67 3.87 5.04 -25.86
C MET A 67 4.73 4.09 -26.72
N PRO A 68 5.77 4.57 -27.44
CA PRO A 68 6.65 3.70 -28.20
C PRO A 68 7.30 2.63 -27.30
N GLN A 69 7.40 1.39 -27.79
CA GLN A 69 7.95 0.27 -27.01
C GLN A 69 9.36 0.56 -26.47
N GLU A 70 10.21 1.22 -27.26
CA GLU A 70 11.55 1.63 -26.83
C GLU A 70 11.53 2.54 -25.59
N ALA A 71 10.52 3.40 -25.47
CA ALA A 71 10.37 4.28 -24.32
C ALA A 71 9.84 3.49 -23.11
N VAL A 72 8.92 2.55 -23.32
CA VAL A 72 8.44 1.64 -22.26
C VAL A 72 9.60 0.86 -21.68
N ASP A 73 10.42 0.23 -22.54
CA ASP A 73 11.56 -0.58 -22.13
C ASP A 73 12.62 0.25 -21.40
N TYR A 74 12.89 1.47 -21.90
CA TYR A 74 13.81 2.41 -21.24
C TYR A 74 13.37 2.72 -19.81
N TRP A 75 12.09 3.06 -19.61
CA TRP A 75 11.59 3.41 -18.28
C TRP A 75 11.45 2.21 -17.35
N ALA A 76 11.03 1.05 -17.85
CA ALA A 76 10.97 -0.18 -17.08
C ALA A 76 12.36 -0.51 -16.50
N LYS A 77 13.38 -0.52 -17.37
CA LYS A 77 14.77 -0.76 -16.94
C LYS A 77 15.28 0.32 -15.99
N THR A 78 15.03 1.59 -16.28
CA THR A 78 15.49 2.69 -15.42
C THR A 78 14.90 2.58 -14.01
N LEU A 79 13.60 2.27 -13.90
CA LEU A 79 12.93 2.13 -12.61
C LEU A 79 13.37 0.85 -11.87
N GLU A 80 13.68 -0.21 -12.60
CA GLU A 80 14.29 -1.43 -12.04
C GLU A 80 15.64 -1.09 -11.39
N GLU A 81 16.53 -0.41 -12.12
CA GLU A 81 17.83 0.04 -11.60
C GLU A 81 17.66 0.95 -10.37
N VAL A 82 16.67 1.85 -10.37
CA VAL A 82 16.33 2.68 -9.20
C VAL A 82 15.91 1.82 -8.00
N SER A 83 15.10 0.78 -8.24
CA SER A 83 14.60 -0.11 -7.19
C SER A 83 15.73 -0.88 -6.49
N GLU A 84 16.84 -1.11 -7.18
CA GLU A 84 18.01 -1.79 -6.64
C GLU A 84 18.94 -0.89 -5.83
N THR A 85 18.81 0.43 -5.97
CA THR A 85 19.68 1.40 -5.29
C THR A 85 19.55 1.34 -3.78
N LYS A 86 20.66 1.64 -3.08
CA LYS A 86 20.65 1.77 -1.62
C LYS A 86 19.65 2.84 -1.16
N THR A 87 19.61 3.98 -1.85
CA THR A 87 18.69 5.08 -1.53
C THR A 87 17.24 4.63 -1.54
N TRP A 88 16.84 3.81 -2.52
CA TRP A 88 15.49 3.26 -2.58
C TRP A 88 15.23 2.27 -1.44
N LYS A 89 16.15 1.33 -1.20
CA LYS A 89 16.04 0.34 -0.11
C LYS A 89 15.92 1.03 1.27
N ASP A 90 16.75 2.02 1.53
CA ASP A 90 16.68 2.85 2.76
C ASP A 90 15.32 3.58 2.86
N THR A 91 14.77 4.02 1.73
CA THR A 91 13.46 4.67 1.68
C THR A 91 12.33 3.69 2.00
N LEU A 92 12.38 2.46 1.48
CA LEU A 92 11.42 1.41 1.79
C LEU A 92 11.42 1.08 3.29
N GLU A 93 12.60 0.87 3.87
CA GLU A 93 12.76 0.60 5.31
C GLU A 93 12.22 1.75 6.17
N LYS A 94 12.65 2.98 5.87
CA LYS A 94 12.20 4.18 6.60
C LYS A 94 10.68 4.31 6.59
N ASN A 95 10.03 3.97 5.48
CA ASN A 95 8.59 4.12 5.32
C ASN A 95 7.79 2.85 5.66
N GLN A 96 8.47 1.74 5.98
CA GLN A 96 7.85 0.42 6.17
C GLN A 96 7.05 -0.04 4.95
N TRP A 97 7.57 0.24 3.75
CA TRP A 97 6.97 -0.22 2.50
C TRP A 97 7.55 -1.58 2.12
N ALA A 98 6.68 -2.48 1.67
CA ALA A 98 7.11 -3.76 1.14
C ALA A 98 7.89 -3.55 -0.18
N PRO A 99 9.05 -4.21 -0.35
CA PRO A 99 9.78 -4.18 -1.62
C PRO A 99 9.04 -5.03 -2.65
N GLU A 100 8.37 -4.36 -3.59
CA GLU A 100 7.72 -5.01 -4.72
C GLU A 100 7.89 -4.13 -5.96
N PHE A 101 8.47 -4.69 -7.01
CA PHE A 101 8.66 -4.02 -8.29
C PHE A 101 8.12 -4.92 -9.39
N LEU A 102 7.13 -4.43 -10.12
CA LEU A 102 6.48 -5.12 -11.22
C LEU A 102 6.51 -4.20 -12.45
N THR A 103 6.65 -4.78 -13.64
CA THR A 103 6.58 -4.05 -14.90
C THR A 103 5.78 -4.83 -15.95
N GLY A 104 5.48 -4.19 -17.08
CA GLY A 104 4.82 -4.85 -18.21
C GLY A 104 3.49 -5.52 -17.84
N ASP A 105 3.31 -6.75 -18.32
CA ASP A 105 2.08 -7.52 -18.13
C ASP A 105 1.82 -7.87 -16.66
N GLU A 106 2.86 -8.05 -15.84
CA GLU A 106 2.71 -8.34 -14.41
C GLU A 106 2.16 -7.13 -13.65
N ALA A 107 2.69 -5.94 -13.93
CA ALA A 107 2.18 -4.70 -13.35
C ALA A 107 0.74 -4.42 -13.80
N LYS A 108 0.44 -4.66 -15.08
CA LYS A 108 -0.92 -4.52 -15.62
C LYS A 108 -1.89 -5.47 -14.92
N LYS A 109 -1.53 -6.75 -14.83
CA LYS A 109 -2.34 -7.77 -14.16
C LYS A 109 -2.60 -7.40 -12.71
N TYR A 110 -1.58 -6.98 -11.97
CA TYR A 110 -1.73 -6.55 -10.58
C TYR A 110 -2.69 -5.36 -10.45
N ALA A 111 -2.57 -4.35 -11.32
CA ALA A 111 -3.48 -3.21 -11.31
C ALA A 111 -4.94 -3.61 -11.62
N GLU A 112 -5.15 -4.53 -12.56
CA GLU A 112 -6.48 -5.05 -12.89
C GLU A 112 -7.09 -5.87 -11.74
N GLU A 113 -6.30 -6.75 -11.12
CA GLU A 113 -6.75 -7.56 -9.97
C GLU A 113 -7.11 -6.68 -8.77
N THR A 114 -6.26 -5.71 -8.41
CA THR A 114 -6.54 -4.80 -7.30
C THR A 114 -7.74 -3.89 -7.56
N ALA A 115 -7.93 -3.42 -8.80
CA ALA A 115 -9.12 -2.66 -9.17
C ALA A 115 -10.39 -3.50 -9.03
N ALA A 116 -10.36 -4.76 -9.48
CA ALA A 116 -11.50 -5.68 -9.36
C ALA A 116 -11.87 -5.94 -7.90
N THR A 117 -10.88 -6.19 -7.02
CA THR A 117 -11.12 -6.37 -5.57
C THR A 117 -11.80 -5.15 -4.95
N VAL A 118 -11.35 -3.93 -5.29
CA VAL A 118 -11.97 -2.70 -4.77
C VAL A 118 -13.39 -2.53 -5.32
N GLU A 119 -13.60 -2.77 -6.61
CA GLU A 119 -14.93 -2.67 -7.23
C GLU A 119 -15.94 -3.65 -6.61
N GLU A 120 -15.53 -4.89 -6.35
CA GLU A 120 -16.33 -5.88 -5.65
C GLU A 120 -16.68 -5.41 -4.24
N GLY A 121 -15.70 -4.98 -3.45
CA GLY A 121 -15.92 -4.47 -2.10
C GLY A 121 -16.89 -3.28 -2.05
N VAL A 122 -16.77 -2.34 -2.99
CA VAL A 122 -17.71 -1.20 -3.12
C VAL A 122 -19.13 -1.67 -3.41
N LYS A 123 -19.30 -2.64 -4.33
CA LYS A 123 -20.62 -3.20 -4.67
C LYS A 123 -21.26 -3.94 -3.50
N GLU A 124 -20.50 -4.76 -2.79
CA GLU A 124 -21.01 -5.58 -1.68
C GLU A 124 -21.40 -4.74 -0.46
N THR A 125 -20.68 -3.65 -0.21
CA THR A 125 -20.88 -2.80 0.97
C THR A 125 -21.82 -1.62 0.73
N ASP A 126 -22.27 -1.40 -0.51
CA ASP A 126 -23.06 -0.25 -0.93
C ASP A 126 -22.38 1.11 -0.63
N LEU A 127 -21.05 1.11 -0.50
CA LEU A 127 -20.25 2.29 -0.22
C LEU A 127 -20.33 3.28 -1.40
N GLY A 128 -20.73 4.52 -1.12
CA GLY A 128 -20.79 5.60 -2.13
C GLY A 128 -22.10 5.70 -2.92
N ASN A 129 -23.07 4.82 -2.67
CA ASN A 129 -24.42 4.89 -3.25
C ASN A 129 -25.45 5.62 -2.37
N SER A 130 -25.07 5.98 -1.14
CA SER A 130 -25.90 6.81 -0.27
C SER A 130 -25.90 8.26 -0.77
N LYS A 131 -27.06 8.69 -1.30
CA LYS A 131 -27.39 10.10 -1.53
C LYS A 131 -27.76 10.81 -0.23
#